data_AF-O09232-F1
#
_entry.id   AF-O09232-F1
#
_cell.length_a   1.000
_cell.length_b   1.000
_cell.length_c   1.000
_cell.angle_alpha   90.00
_cell.angle_beta   90.00
_cell.angle_gamma   90.00
#
_symmetry.space_group_name_H-M   'P 1'
#
loop_
_entity.id
_entity.type
_entity.pdbx_description
1 polymer ?
#
loop_
_entity_poly.entity_id
_entity_poly.type
_entity_poly.pdbx_seq_one_letter_code
_entity_poly.pdbx_strand_id
1 'polypeptide(L)'
;MVEWTDDERAIINGIFSNLDYEEIGRKSLCRCLIVYPWTQRYFGGFGNLYNAETILCNPLIAAHGTKILHGLDRALKNMDDIKNTYAELSLLHSDKLHVDPDNFRLLADCLTVVIAAKMGAAFTVDTQVAWQKFLAVVVSALGRQYH
;
A
#
# COMPACT_ATOMS: atom_id res chain seq x y z
N MET A 1 1.04 13.75 -16.77
CA MET A 1 0.68 12.32 -16.74
C MET A 1 1.98 11.56 -16.53
N VAL A 2 1.98 10.41 -15.84
CA VAL A 2 3.20 9.60 -15.76
C VAL A 2 3.20 8.67 -16.95
N GLU A 3 4.30 8.61 -17.67
CA GLU A 3 4.48 7.67 -18.78
C GLU A 3 5.02 6.35 -18.24
N TRP A 4 4.46 5.25 -18.72
CA TRP A 4 4.88 3.89 -18.37
C TRP A 4 5.41 3.19 -19.61
N THR A 5 6.59 2.60 -19.50
CA THR A 5 7.10 1.71 -20.56
C THR A 5 6.36 0.37 -20.53
N ASP A 6 6.40 -0.37 -21.64
CA ASP A 6 5.82 -1.71 -21.70
C ASP A 6 6.48 -2.65 -20.69
N ASP A 7 7.80 -2.52 -20.48
CA ASP A 7 8.55 -3.29 -19.48
C ASP A 7 8.08 -2.99 -18.05
N GLU A 8 7.90 -1.72 -17.70
CA GLU A 8 7.38 -1.33 -16.37
C GLU A 8 5.98 -1.91 -16.15
N ARG A 9 5.09 -1.83 -17.16
CA ARG A 9 3.75 -2.42 -17.09
C ARG A 9 3.83 -3.93 -16.90
N ALA A 10 4.68 -4.62 -17.66
CA ALA A 10 4.85 -6.06 -17.56
C ALA A 10 5.36 -6.49 -16.17
N ILE A 11 6.35 -5.77 -15.62
CA ILE A 11 6.89 -6.02 -14.28
C ILE A 11 5.80 -5.84 -13.23
N ILE A 12 5.09 -4.71 -13.24
CA ILE A 12 4.06 -4.41 -12.23
C ILE A 12 2.93 -5.45 -12.32
N ASN A 13 2.43 -5.77 -13.51
CA ASN A 13 1.43 -6.84 -13.69
C ASN A 13 1.95 -8.20 -13.21
N GLY A 14 3.22 -8.52 -13.47
CA GLY A 14 3.87 -9.74 -13.03
C GLY A 14 3.93 -9.86 -11.50
N ILE A 15 4.22 -8.75 -10.80
CA ILE A 15 4.16 -8.71 -9.32
C ILE A 15 2.74 -9.05 -8.87
N PHE A 16 1.74 -8.27 -9.29
CA PHE A 16 0.34 -8.44 -8.84
C PHE A 16 -0.23 -9.83 -9.15
N SER A 17 0.12 -10.41 -10.29
CA SER A 17 -0.34 -11.75 -10.69
C SER A 17 0.18 -12.88 -9.79
N ASN A 18 1.26 -12.64 -9.03
CA ASN A 18 1.89 -13.61 -8.14
C ASN A 18 1.75 -13.24 -6.64
N LEU A 19 1.02 -12.17 -6.31
CA LEU A 19 0.82 -11.77 -4.92
C LEU A 19 -0.21 -12.70 -4.23
N ASP A 20 0.14 -13.18 -3.06
CA ASP A 20 -0.84 -13.64 -2.06
C ASP A 20 -1.37 -12.41 -1.32
N TYR A 21 -2.60 -12.00 -1.61
CA TYR A 21 -3.16 -10.75 -1.11
C TYR A 21 -3.38 -10.80 0.41
N GLU A 22 -3.75 -11.96 0.95
CA GLU A 22 -4.00 -12.13 2.38
C GLU A 22 -2.67 -12.11 3.15
N GLU A 23 -1.67 -12.84 2.67
CA GLU A 23 -0.35 -12.90 3.29
C GLU A 23 0.35 -11.53 3.24
N ILE A 24 0.44 -10.94 2.05
CA ILE A 24 1.20 -9.70 1.82
C ILE A 24 0.46 -8.53 2.46
N GLY A 25 -0.85 -8.41 2.25
CA GLY A 25 -1.66 -7.33 2.81
C GLY A 25 -1.57 -7.28 4.33
N ARG A 26 -1.76 -8.43 4.99
CA ARG A 26 -1.59 -8.55 6.45
C ARG A 26 -0.19 -8.15 6.88
N LYS A 27 0.85 -8.74 6.28
CA LYS A 27 2.25 -8.47 6.67
C LYS A 27 2.62 -7.00 6.52
N SER A 28 2.17 -6.35 5.45
CA SER A 28 2.47 -4.94 5.19
C SER A 28 1.78 -4.00 6.17
N LEU A 29 0.50 -4.21 6.46
CA LEU A 29 -0.21 -3.37 7.42
C LEU A 29 0.30 -3.61 8.85
N CYS A 30 0.48 -4.87 9.26
CA CYS A 30 1.06 -5.18 10.57
C CYS A 30 2.46 -4.57 10.73
N ARG A 31 3.31 -4.65 9.70
CA ARG A 31 4.63 -4.00 9.71
C ARG A 31 4.51 -2.49 9.91
N CYS A 32 3.61 -1.82 9.20
CA CYS A 32 3.41 -0.38 9.34
C CYS A 32 3.00 -0.01 10.77
N LEU A 33 2.03 -0.73 11.36
CA LEU A 33 1.55 -0.48 12.72
C LEU A 33 2.60 -0.77 13.81
N ILE A 34 3.51 -1.70 13.56
CA ILE A 34 4.58 -2.06 14.51
C ILE A 34 5.76 -1.09 14.39
N VAL A 35 6.21 -0.78 13.17
CA VAL A 35 7.38 0.07 12.91
C VAL A 35 7.06 1.55 13.12
N TYR A 36 5.82 1.97 12.82
CA TYR A 36 5.35 3.35 12.93
C TYR A 36 4.14 3.41 13.87
N PRO A 37 4.33 3.23 15.19
CA PRO A 37 3.23 2.98 16.13
C PRO A 37 2.19 4.11 16.22
N TRP A 38 2.52 5.34 15.84
CA TRP A 38 1.54 6.44 15.77
C TRP A 38 0.42 6.17 14.74
N THR A 39 0.67 5.32 13.73
CA THR A 39 -0.35 4.95 12.74
C THR A 39 -1.49 4.12 13.32
N GLN A 40 -1.30 3.50 14.50
CA GLN A 40 -2.35 2.75 15.21
C GLN A 40 -3.56 3.62 15.57
N ARG A 41 -3.37 4.95 15.72
CA ARG A 41 -4.45 5.89 16.07
C ARG A 41 -5.62 5.86 15.08
N TYR A 42 -5.36 5.50 13.82
CA TYR A 42 -6.38 5.44 12.76
C TYR A 42 -7.24 4.17 12.82
N PHE A 43 -6.86 3.20 13.65
CA PHE A 43 -7.50 1.89 13.75
C PHE A 43 -8.08 1.64 15.14
N GLY A 44 -8.44 2.70 15.89
CA GLY A 44 -8.97 2.56 17.26
C GLY A 44 -10.19 1.66 17.40
N GLY A 45 -10.98 1.48 16.33
CA GLY A 45 -12.12 0.55 16.30
C GLY A 45 -11.76 -0.93 16.05
N PHE A 46 -10.48 -1.27 15.88
CA PHE A 46 -10.05 -2.61 15.46
C PHE A 46 -9.72 -3.53 16.65
N GLY A 47 -9.97 -3.09 17.87
CA GLY A 47 -9.69 -3.86 19.08
C GLY A 47 -8.25 -3.70 19.57
N ASN A 48 -7.69 -4.76 20.15
CA ASN A 48 -6.38 -4.69 20.81
C ASN A 48 -5.22 -4.63 19.79
N LEU A 49 -4.42 -3.56 19.87
CA LEU A 49 -3.21 -3.32 19.09
C LEU A 49 -2.00 -2.99 19.98
N TYR A 50 -2.05 -3.32 21.27
CA TYR A 50 -1.09 -2.88 22.28
C TYR A 50 0.37 -3.32 22.02
N ASN A 51 0.56 -4.51 21.45
CA ASN A 51 1.88 -5.06 21.17
C ASN A 51 1.91 -5.80 19.81
N ALA A 52 3.11 -6.15 19.36
CA ALA A 52 3.31 -6.78 18.06
C ALA A 52 2.52 -8.08 17.88
N GLU A 53 2.42 -8.92 18.92
CA GLU A 53 1.66 -10.18 18.88
C GLU A 53 0.17 -9.92 18.65
N THR A 54 -0.41 -8.99 19.42
CA THR A 54 -1.82 -8.61 19.27
C THR A 54 -2.12 -8.02 17.89
N ILE A 55 -1.21 -7.23 17.31
CA ILE A 55 -1.34 -6.70 15.94
C ILE A 55 -1.26 -7.82 14.90
N LEU A 56 -0.29 -8.73 15.02
CA LEU A 56 -0.06 -9.83 14.07
C LEU A 56 -1.23 -10.83 14.00
N CYS A 57 -1.92 -11.02 15.13
CA CYS A 57 -3.06 -11.92 15.27
C CYS A 57 -4.42 -11.23 15.08
N ASN A 58 -4.47 -9.92 14.82
CA ASN A 58 -5.73 -9.20 14.71
C ASN A 58 -6.43 -9.47 13.36
N PRO A 59 -7.63 -10.09 13.33
CA PRO A 59 -8.31 -10.45 12.10
C PRO A 59 -8.81 -9.23 11.30
N LEU A 60 -9.14 -8.13 11.98
CA LEU A 60 -9.57 -6.89 11.30
C LEU A 60 -8.40 -6.21 10.60
N ILE A 61 -7.20 -6.26 11.18
CA ILE A 61 -5.97 -5.80 10.53
C ILE A 61 -5.64 -6.66 9.32
N ALA A 62 -5.74 -7.99 9.43
CA ALA A 62 -5.53 -8.88 8.29
C ALA A 62 -6.50 -8.59 7.12
N ALA A 63 -7.80 -8.47 7.43
CA ALA A 63 -8.83 -8.14 6.44
C ALA A 63 -8.59 -6.77 5.80
N HIS A 64 -8.20 -5.76 6.58
CA HIS A 64 -7.94 -4.42 6.06
C HIS A 64 -6.66 -4.34 5.23
N GLY A 65 -5.62 -5.08 5.60
CA GLY A 65 -4.41 -5.25 4.79
C GLY A 65 -4.73 -5.81 3.40
N THR A 66 -5.60 -6.82 3.32
CA THR A 66 -6.10 -7.38 2.06
C THR A 66 -6.89 -6.34 1.25
N LYS A 67 -7.75 -5.55 1.92
CA LYS A 67 -8.50 -4.45 1.30
C LYS A 67 -7.58 -3.38 0.68
N ILE A 68 -6.44 -3.08 1.31
CA ILE A 68 -5.46 -2.13 0.77
C ILE A 68 -4.90 -2.64 -0.56
N LEU A 69 -4.54 -3.93 -0.66
CA LEU A 69 -4.03 -4.49 -1.91
C LEU A 69 -5.08 -4.51 -3.02
N HIS A 70 -6.35 -4.80 -2.71
CA HIS A 70 -7.43 -4.61 -3.67
C HIS A 70 -7.68 -3.15 -4.04
N GLY A 71 -7.33 -2.21 -3.16
CA GLY A 71 -7.23 -0.80 -3.50
C GLY A 71 -6.24 -0.59 -4.66
N LEU A 72 -5.05 -1.19 -4.57
CA LEU A 72 -4.00 -1.11 -5.58
C LEU A 72 -4.37 -1.75 -6.93
N ASP A 73 -5.26 -2.76 -6.95
CA ASP A 73 -5.79 -3.31 -8.21
C ASP A 73 -6.45 -2.22 -9.08
N ARG A 74 -7.05 -1.19 -8.47
CA ARG A 74 -7.63 -0.07 -9.22
C ARG A 74 -6.55 0.74 -9.93
N ALA A 75 -5.42 0.99 -9.28
CA ALA A 75 -4.28 1.66 -9.90
C ALA A 75 -3.64 0.81 -11.00
N LEU A 76 -3.50 -0.51 -10.79
CA LEU A 76 -3.00 -1.43 -11.80
C LEU A 76 -3.87 -1.40 -13.08
N LYS A 77 -5.19 -1.42 -12.92
CA LYS A 77 -6.14 -1.39 -14.05
C LYS A 77 -6.21 -0.03 -14.75
N ASN A 78 -5.78 1.04 -14.09
CA ASN A 78 -5.89 2.42 -14.58
C ASN A 78 -4.54 3.16 -14.45
N MET A 79 -3.44 2.52 -14.83
CA MET A 79 -2.08 3.05 -14.61
C MET A 79 -1.86 4.46 -15.18
N ASP A 80 -2.51 4.78 -16.30
CA ASP A 80 -2.41 6.10 -16.94
C ASP A 80 -3.30 7.17 -16.28
N ASP A 81 -4.24 6.76 -15.41
CA ASP A 81 -5.22 7.64 -14.76
C ASP A 81 -5.37 7.40 -13.24
N ILE A 82 -4.26 6.99 -12.58
CA ILE A 82 -4.25 6.70 -11.13
C ILE A 82 -4.75 7.91 -10.30
N LYS A 83 -4.42 9.13 -10.74
CA LYS A 83 -4.78 10.37 -10.04
C LYS A 83 -6.29 10.57 -9.92
N ASN A 84 -7.03 10.37 -11.01
CA ASN A 84 -8.49 10.48 -10.97
C ASN A 84 -9.11 9.24 -10.33
N THR A 85 -8.52 8.07 -10.57
CA THR A 85 -8.95 6.79 -9.98
C THR A 85 -9.03 6.83 -8.46
N TYR A 86 -8.14 7.58 -7.79
CA TYR A 86 -8.10 7.72 -6.34
C TYR A 86 -8.65 9.05 -5.78
N ALA A 87 -9.29 9.90 -6.57
CA ALA A 87 -9.80 11.18 -6.08
C ALA A 87 -10.75 11.02 -4.88
N GLU A 88 -11.73 10.12 -4.96
CA GLU A 88 -12.65 9.84 -3.83
C GLU A 88 -11.93 9.23 -2.62
N LEU A 89 -10.93 8.38 -2.87
CA LEU A 89 -10.18 7.73 -1.80
C LEU A 89 -9.28 8.75 -1.09
N SER A 90 -8.71 9.70 -1.81
CA SER A 90 -7.95 10.82 -1.28
C SER A 90 -8.83 11.70 -0.38
N LEU A 91 -10.03 12.09 -0.85
CA LEU A 91 -11.02 12.83 -0.04
C LEU A 91 -11.42 12.06 1.22
N LEU A 92 -11.65 10.75 1.12
CA LEU A 92 -11.96 9.92 2.29
C LEU A 92 -10.85 9.99 3.35
N HIS A 93 -9.60 9.84 2.93
CA HIS A 93 -8.46 9.84 3.86
C HIS A 93 -8.19 11.23 4.45
N SER A 94 -8.38 12.29 3.68
CA SER A 94 -8.27 13.68 4.13
C SER A 94 -9.42 14.06 5.07
N ASP A 95 -10.65 14.10 4.57
CA ASP A 95 -11.76 14.85 5.18
C ASP A 95 -12.49 14.05 6.26
N LYS A 96 -12.44 12.71 6.18
CA LYS A 96 -13.15 11.83 7.11
C LYS A 96 -12.22 11.10 8.06
N LEU A 97 -11.11 10.57 7.55
CA LEU A 97 -10.18 9.78 8.35
C LEU A 97 -9.06 10.64 8.97
N HIS A 98 -8.84 11.85 8.45
CA HIS A 98 -7.79 12.77 8.88
C HIS A 98 -6.41 12.08 8.98
N VAL A 99 -6.12 11.22 8.00
CA VAL A 99 -4.85 10.53 7.89
C VAL A 99 -3.81 11.53 7.42
N ASP A 100 -2.74 11.74 8.18
CA ASP A 100 -1.65 12.61 7.75
C ASP A 100 -1.00 12.01 6.49
N PRO A 101 -0.88 12.79 5.39
CA PRO A 101 -0.48 12.27 4.08
C PRO A 101 0.93 11.67 4.07
N ASP A 102 1.81 12.01 5.02
CA ASP A 102 3.14 11.39 5.13
C ASP A 102 3.06 9.88 5.40
N ASN A 103 1.96 9.41 6.01
CA ASN A 103 1.78 7.99 6.34
C ASN A 103 1.55 7.11 5.10
N PHE A 104 1.13 7.69 3.97
CA PHE A 104 0.99 6.91 2.72
C PHE A 104 2.33 6.37 2.26
N ARG A 105 3.39 7.18 2.36
CA ARG A 105 4.75 6.75 2.01
C ARG A 105 5.25 5.67 2.96
N LEU A 106 4.96 5.78 4.25
CA LEU A 106 5.37 4.77 5.24
C LEU A 106 4.78 3.39 4.95
N LEU A 107 3.50 3.33 4.57
CA LEU A 107 2.84 2.10 4.17
C LEU A 107 3.40 1.56 2.85
N ALA A 108 3.67 2.43 1.87
CA ALA A 108 4.29 2.07 0.60
C ALA A 108 5.70 1.44 0.79
N ASP A 109 6.50 2.02 1.69
CA ASP A 109 7.82 1.49 2.05
C ASP A 109 7.68 0.12 2.73
N CYS A 110 6.75 -0.03 3.68
CA CYS A 110 6.46 -1.32 4.33
C CYS A 110 6.03 -2.40 3.33
N LEU A 111 5.19 -2.05 2.36
CA LEU A 111 4.76 -2.96 1.30
C LEU A 111 5.93 -3.39 0.42
N THR A 112 6.77 -2.45 0.02
CA THR A 112 8.00 -2.73 -0.74
C THR A 112 8.90 -3.72 0.00
N VAL A 113 9.14 -3.51 1.30
CA VAL A 113 9.95 -4.43 2.11
C VAL A 113 9.34 -5.84 2.16
N VAL A 114 8.01 -5.95 2.31
CA VAL A 114 7.34 -7.26 2.37
C VAL A 114 7.40 -7.99 1.03
N ILE A 115 7.19 -7.29 -0.09
CA ILE A 115 7.31 -7.88 -1.44
C ILE A 115 8.75 -8.30 -1.71
N ALA A 116 9.73 -7.45 -1.41
CA ALA A 116 11.15 -7.78 -1.54
C ALA A 116 11.52 -9.05 -0.75
N ALA A 117 11.04 -9.16 0.50
CA ALA A 117 11.27 -10.33 1.33
C ALA A 117 10.60 -11.60 0.77
N LYS A 118 9.44 -11.49 0.11
CA LYS A 118 8.74 -12.62 -0.52
C LYS A 118 9.43 -13.07 -1.80
N MET A 119 9.87 -12.13 -2.64
CA MET A 119 10.50 -12.40 -3.94
C MET A 119 11.98 -12.81 -3.82
N GLY A 120 12.65 -12.40 -2.75
CA GLY A 120 14.08 -12.68 -2.55
C GLY A 120 14.92 -12.11 -3.69
N ALA A 121 15.82 -12.92 -4.26
CA ALA A 121 16.69 -12.50 -5.36
C ALA A 121 15.94 -12.11 -6.65
N ALA A 122 14.66 -12.49 -6.80
CA ALA A 122 13.85 -12.06 -7.93
C ALA A 122 13.41 -10.59 -7.84
N PHE A 123 13.53 -9.94 -6.67
CA PHE A 123 13.31 -8.50 -6.53
C PHE A 123 14.55 -7.73 -7.00
N THR A 124 14.76 -7.75 -8.32
CA THR A 124 15.90 -7.10 -8.98
C THR A 124 15.84 -5.58 -8.88
N VAL A 125 16.93 -4.90 -9.26
CA VAL A 125 16.95 -3.42 -9.36
C VAL A 125 15.83 -2.91 -10.27
N ASP A 126 15.65 -3.50 -11.45
CA ASP A 126 14.60 -3.08 -12.38
C ASP A 126 13.19 -3.32 -11.82
N THR A 127 13.01 -4.45 -11.11
CA THR A 127 11.76 -4.75 -10.40
C THR A 127 11.46 -3.70 -9.34
N GLN A 128 12.46 -3.36 -8.53
CA GLN A 128 12.34 -2.35 -7.49
C GLN A 128 12.04 -0.96 -8.08
N VAL A 129 12.72 -0.57 -9.16
CA VAL A 129 12.53 0.73 -9.82
C VAL A 129 11.09 0.86 -10.34
N ALA A 130 10.60 -0.13 -11.09
CA ALA A 130 9.23 -0.12 -11.60
C ALA A 130 8.18 -0.12 -10.46
N TRP A 131 8.41 -0.94 -9.43
CA TRP A 131 7.53 -1.04 -8.27
C TRP A 131 7.47 0.27 -7.45
N GLN A 132 8.62 0.87 -7.16
CA GLN A 132 8.67 2.13 -6.41
C GLN A 132 8.10 3.30 -7.22
N LYS A 133 8.30 3.31 -8.55
CA LYS A 133 7.61 4.26 -9.43
C LYS A 133 6.09 4.11 -9.33
N PHE A 134 5.57 2.89 -9.43
CA PHE A 134 4.14 2.58 -9.24
C PHE A 134 3.61 3.14 -7.91
N LEU A 135 4.23 2.79 -6.80
CA LEU A 135 3.78 3.25 -5.49
C LEU A 135 3.93 4.76 -5.31
N ALA A 136 4.96 5.41 -5.88
CA ALA A 136 5.11 6.86 -5.82
C ALA A 136 3.94 7.58 -6.51
N VAL A 137 3.46 7.06 -7.64
CA VAL A 137 2.28 7.62 -8.33
C VAL A 137 1.01 7.41 -7.50
N VAL A 138 0.85 6.25 -6.88
CA VAL A 138 -0.26 5.95 -5.96
C VAL A 138 -0.26 6.90 -4.76
N VAL A 139 0.89 7.08 -4.10
CA VAL A 139 1.05 7.99 -2.95
C VAL A 139 0.73 9.43 -3.36
N SER A 140 1.24 9.89 -4.50
CA SER A 140 0.92 11.22 -5.03
C SER A 140 -0.58 11.40 -5.31
N ALA A 141 -1.25 10.36 -5.80
CA ALA A 141 -2.69 10.40 -6.05
C ALA A 141 -3.52 10.42 -4.76
N LEU A 142 -3.14 9.65 -3.74
CA LEU A 142 -3.80 9.63 -2.43
C LEU A 142 -3.63 10.94 -1.66
N GLY A 143 -2.50 11.64 -1.82
CA GLY A 143 -2.27 12.96 -1.23
C GLY A 143 -2.90 14.14 -1.98
N ARG A 144 -3.56 13.91 -3.12
CA ARG A 144 -3.93 14.99 -4.06
C ARG A 144 -5.05 15.92 -3.57
N GLN A 145 -6.00 15.40 -2.80
CA GLN A 145 -7.18 16.14 -2.33
C GLN A 145 -7.02 16.71 -0.92
N TYR A 146 -5.79 16.68 -0.39
CA TYR A 146 -5.46 17.30 0.89
C TYR A 146 -5.36 18.82 0.77
N HIS A 147 -5.71 19.53 1.85
CA HIS A 147 -5.65 21.00 1.96
C HIS A 147 -4.44 21.48 2.77
#